data_AF-A0AAD7QJG6-F1
#
_entry.id   AF-A0AAD7QJG6-F1
#
_cell.length_a   1.000
_cell.length_b   1.000
_cell.length_c   1.000
_cell.angle_alpha   90.00
_cell.angle_beta   90.00
_cell.angle_gamma   90.00
#
_symmetry.space_group_name_H-M   'P 1'
#
loop_
_entity.id
_entity.type
_entity.pdbx_description
1 polymer ?
#
loop_
_entity_poly.entity_id
_entity_poly.type
_entity_poly.pdbx_seq_one_letter_code
_entity_poly.pdbx_strand_id
1 'polypeptide(L)' 'MKNIAFTILILAHFLSAAAGDFSNKDCVYTLYVKTGSTIKAGTDSKIGLKLGDPSGKSVWIPDLERMGANGSQIRLL' A
#
# COMPACT_ATOMS: atom_id res chain seq x y z
N MET A 1 -36.12 -25.99 22.92
CA MET A 1 -35.07 -25.17 23.60
C MET A 1 -33.65 -25.55 23.16
N LYS A 2 -33.29 -26.83 23.13
CA LYS A 2 -31.94 -27.32 22.76
C LYS A 2 -31.49 -26.97 21.32
N ASN A 3 -32.43 -26.97 20.37
CA ASN A 3 -32.16 -26.70 18.95
C ASN A 3 -31.93 -25.20 18.68
N ILE A 4 -32.64 -24.33 19.40
CA ILE A 4 -32.50 -22.86 19.28
C ILE A 4 -31.12 -22.43 19.78
N ALA A 5 -30.67 -22.98 20.92
CA ALA A 5 -29.34 -22.71 21.45
C ALA A 5 -28.23 -23.15 20.49
N PHE A 6 -28.40 -24.30 19.82
CA PHE A 6 -27.45 -24.80 18.83
C PHE A 6 -27.37 -23.89 17.60
N THR A 7 -28.51 -23.42 17.09
CA THR A 7 -28.56 -22.47 15.96
C THR A 7 -27.90 -21.13 16.30
N ILE A 8 -28.11 -20.61 17.51
CA ILE A 8 -27.47 -19.37 17.96
C ILE A 8 -25.95 -19.55 18.05
N LEU A 9 -25.47 -20.70 18.51
CA LEU A 9 -24.05 -20.99 18.68
C LEU A 9 -23.32 -21.10 17.34
N ILE A 10 -23.97 -21.71 16.33
CA ILE A 10 -23.48 -21.76 14.95
C ILE A 10 -23.46 -20.36 14.32
N LEU A 11 -24.52 -19.58 14.49
CA LEU A 11 -24.60 -18.22 13.95
C LEU A 11 -23.51 -17.30 14.54
N ALA A 12 -23.26 -17.41 15.84
CA ALA A 12 -22.20 -16.67 16.53
C ALA A 12 -20.79 -17.05 16.02
N HIS A 13 -20.55 -18.33 15.70
CA HIS A 13 -19.28 -18.76 15.10
C HIS A 13 -19.05 -18.18 13.71
N PHE A 14 -20.09 -18.14 12.86
CA PHE A 14 -19.99 -17.53 11.53
C PHE A 14 -19.72 -16.02 11.58
N LEU A 15 -20.31 -15.31 12.55
CA LEU A 15 -20.06 -13.88 12.76
C LEU A 15 -18.60 -13.58 13.17
N SER A 16 -17.95 -14.47 13.92
CA SER A 16 -16.54 -14.29 14.32
C SER A 16 -15.55 -14.50 13.17
N ALA A 17 -15.89 -15.30 12.15
CA ALA A 17 -15.01 -15.54 11.00
C ALA A 17 -15.04 -14.39 9.96
N ALA A 18 -16.06 -13.54 10.00
CA ALA A 18 -16.19 -12.36 9.14
C ALA A 18 -15.49 -11.11 9.68
N ALA A 19 -14.97 -11.16 10.92
CA ALA A 19 -14.03 -10.17 11.43
C ALA A 19 -12.67 -10.38 10.77
N GLY A 20 -12.60 -10.12 9.46
CA GLY A 20 -11.36 -10.03 8.73
C GLY A 20 -10.46 -9.02 9.43
N ASP A 21 -9.21 -9.41 9.64
CA ASP A 21 -8.17 -8.56 10.19
C ASP A 21 -7.98 -7.34 9.28
N PHE A 22 -8.74 -6.27 9.56
CA PHE A 22 -8.45 -4.90 9.16
C PHE A 22 -7.24 -4.38 9.96
N SER A 23 -6.20 -5.21 10.13
CA SER A 23 -4.88 -4.67 10.37
C SER A 23 -4.68 -3.68 9.24
N ASN A 24 -4.51 -2.41 9.60
CA ASN A 24 -4.01 -1.36 8.72
C ASN A 24 -2.75 -1.92 8.06
N LYS A 25 -2.91 -2.59 6.92
CA LYS A 25 -1.79 -3.08 6.14
C LYS A 25 -1.35 -1.84 5.39
N ASP A 26 -0.57 -1.01 6.06
CA ASP A 26 0.14 0.08 5.41
C ASP A 26 0.89 -0.56 4.24
N CYS A 27 0.44 -0.29 3.01
CA CYS A 27 1.05 -0.82 1.80
C CYS A 27 2.33 -0.03 1.55
N VAL A 28 3.47 -0.64 1.85
CA VAL A 28 4.79 -0.05 1.63
C VAL A 28 5.30 -0.39 0.23
N TYR A 29 5.66 0.64 -0.54
CA TYR A 29 6.21 0.51 -1.89
C TYR A 29 7.68 0.89 -1.92
N THR A 30 8.55 -0.06 -2.28
CA THR A 30 9.98 0.19 -2.53
C THR A 30 10.21 0.35 -4.02
N LEU A 31 10.70 1.50 -4.45
CA LEU A 31 11.08 1.76 -5.84
C LEU A 31 12.62 1.74 -5.97
N TYR A 32 13.13 0.87 -6.84
CA TYR A 32 14.55 0.84 -7.22
C TYR A 32 14.71 1.34 -8.65
N VAL A 33 15.52 2.39 -8.83
CA VAL A 33 15.79 2.98 -10.14
C VAL A 33 17.25 2.75 -10.50
N LYS A 34 17.50 2.15 -11.67
CA LYS A 34 18.84 1.94 -12.23
C LYS A 34 18.91 2.58 -13.61
N THR A 35 19.84 3.51 -13.78
CA THR A 35 20.14 4.11 -15.09
C THR A 35 21.05 3.21 -15.91
N GLY A 36 21.16 3.50 -17.22
CA GLY A 36 22.07 2.78 -18.11
C GLY A 36 23.54 2.98 -17.72
N SER A 37 24.41 2.09 -18.21
CA SER A 37 25.86 2.11 -17.91
C SER A 37 26.71 2.87 -18.94
N THR A 38 26.09 3.46 -19.97
CA THR A 38 26.80 4.19 -21.02
C THR A 38 27.12 5.62 -20.59
N ILE A 39 28.14 6.23 -21.21
CA ILE A 39 28.45 7.65 -21.03
C ILE A 39 27.18 8.47 -21.32
N LYS A 40 26.82 9.37 -20.40
CA LYS A 40 25.60 10.21 -20.46
C LYS A 40 24.26 9.46 -20.36
N ALA A 41 24.21 8.28 -19.75
CA ALA A 41 22.94 7.58 -19.47
C ALA A 41 22.12 8.19 -18.31
N GLY A 42 22.71 9.10 -17.53
CA GLY A 42 22.03 9.83 -16.47
C GLY A 42 21.26 11.06 -16.97
N THR A 43 20.64 11.79 -16.04
CA THR A 43 19.99 13.08 -16.29
C THR A 43 20.16 13.98 -15.08
N ASP A 44 20.26 15.29 -15.31
CA ASP A 44 20.24 16.33 -14.26
C ASP A 44 18.80 16.81 -13.99
N SER A 45 17.80 16.27 -14.70
CA SER A 45 16.40 16.58 -14.49
C SER A 45 15.84 15.86 -13.25
N LYS A 46 14.86 16.49 -12.60
CA LYS A 46 14.11 15.85 -11.52
C LYS A 46 13.29 14.68 -12.06
N ILE A 47 13.43 13.52 -11.42
CA ILE A 47 12.59 12.35 -11.68
C ILE A 47 11.49 12.31 -10.61
N GLY A 48 10.23 12.24 -11.05
CA GLY A 48 9.06 12.13 -10.18
C GLY A 48 8.28 10.83 -10.39
N LEU A 49 7.42 10.50 -9.42
CA LEU A 49 6.59 9.29 -9.39
C LEU A 49 5.14 9.64 -9.05
N LYS A 50 4.20 9.13 -9.84
CA LYS A 50 2.76 9.19 -9.55
C LYS A 50 2.24 7.78 -9.27
N LEU A 51 1.73 7.54 -8.06
CA LEU A 51 1.07 6.30 -7.69
C LEU A 51 -0.43 6.54 -7.68
N GLY A 52 -1.18 5.79 -8.50
CA GLY A 52 -2.64 5.88 -8.58
C GLY A 52 -3.32 4.61 -8.07
N ASP A 53 -4.60 4.74 -7.69
CA ASP A 53 -5.45 3.60 -7.33
C ASP A 53 -6.59 3.40 -8.33
N PRO A 54 -7.31 2.25 -8.28
CA PRO A 54 -8.45 1.99 -9.16
C PRO A 54 -9.63 2.94 -8.98
N SER A 55 -9.70 3.69 -7.88
CA SER A 55 -10.74 4.70 -7.63
C SER A 55 -10.43 6.05 -8.28
N GLY A 56 -9.25 6.19 -8.88
CA GLY A 56 -8.79 7.42 -9.54
C GLY A 56 -8.06 8.39 -8.60
N LYS A 57 -7.77 8.01 -7.35
CA LYS A 57 -6.92 8.81 -6.45
C LYS A 57 -5.46 8.62 -6.82
N SER A 58 -4.62 9.59 -6.46
CA SER A 58 -3.18 9.46 -6.66
C SER A 58 -2.35 10.28 -5.69
N VAL A 59 -1.15 9.79 -5.39
CA VAL A 59 -0.07 10.53 -4.71
C VAL A 59 1.00 10.90 -5.74
N TRP A 60 1.45 12.15 -5.70
CA TRP A 60 2.50 12.67 -6.58
C TRP A 60 3.77 13.00 -5.79
N ILE A 61 4.90 12.48 -6.26
CA ILE A 61 6.23 12.73 -5.71
C ILE A 61 7.03 13.42 -6.82
N PRO A 62 7.22 14.75 -6.74
CA PRO A 62 7.86 15.52 -7.82
C PRO A 62 9.37 15.29 -7.93
N ASP A 63 9.99 14.72 -6.90
CA ASP A 63 11.45 14.63 -6.77
C ASP A 63 11.80 13.43 -5.88
N LEU A 64 12.22 12.32 -6.50
CA LEU A 64 12.59 11.09 -5.82
C LEU A 64 13.86 11.21 -4.98
N GLU A 65 14.83 12.03 -5.42
CA GLU A 65 16.11 12.21 -4.73
C GLU A 65 15.89 12.91 -3.38
N ARG A 66 15.08 13.98 -3.38
CA ARG A 66 14.76 14.73 -2.16
C ARG A 66 13.95 13.92 -1.13
N MET A 67 13.26 12.87 -1.57
CA MET A 67 12.47 12.01 -0.70
C MET A 67 13.31 10.86 -0.11
N GLY A 68 14.18 10.24 -0.92
CA GLY A 68 15.04 9.13 -0.50
C GLY A 68 16.08 9.53 0.55
N ALA A 69 16.58 10.77 0.50
CA ALA A 69 17.54 11.29 1.49
C ALA A 69 16.99 11.35 2.92
N ASN A 70 15.66 11.42 3.09
CA ASN A 70 15.00 11.56 4.40
C ASN A 70 14.32 10.25 4.87
N GLY A 71 14.55 9.12 4.22
CA GLY A 71 13.98 7.82 4.63
C GLY A 71 12.45 7.75 4.65
N SER A 72 11.77 8.56 3.83
CA SER A 72 10.31 8.69 3.91
C SER A 72 9.60 7.47 3.31
N GLN A 73 8.77 6.80 4.12
CA GLN A 73 7.82 5.78 3.66
C GLN A 73 6.64 6.47 2.96
N ILE A 74 6.30 6.05 1.73
CA ILE A 74 5.11 6.56 1.04
C ILE A 74 3.89 5.86 1.65
N ARG A 75 3.11 6.59 2.45
CA ARG A 75 1.82 6.11 2.95
C ARG A 75 0.74 6.46 1.93
N LEU A 76 0.26 5.46 1.18
CA LEU A 76 -0.96 5.60 0.38
C LEU A 76 -2.14 5.47 1.35
N LEU A 77 -2.78 6.60 1.67
CA LEU A 77 -3.97 6.68 2.51
C LEU A 77 -5.24 6.36 1.72
#